data_AF-A0A5K1B4J0-F1
#
_entry.id   AF-A0A5K1B4J0-F1
#
_cell.length_a   1.000
_cell.length_b   1.000
_cell.length_c   1.000
_cell.angle_alpha   90.00
_cell.angle_beta   90.00
_cell.angle_gamma   90.00
#
_symmetry.space_group_name_H-M   'P 1'
#
loop_
_entity.id
_entity.type
_entity.pdbx_description
1 polymer ?
#
loop_
_entity_poly.entity_id
_entity_poly.type
_entity_poly.pdbx_seq_one_letter_code
_entity_poly.pdbx_strand_id
1 'polypeptide(L)' 'GDHDTVVPFVGTRRWVASLNYTVNDAWRSWWADGQIAG' A
#
# COMPACT_ATOMS: atom_id res chain seq x y z
N GLY A 1 1.72 -4.22 9.08
CA GLY A 1 1.23 -2.82 8.97
C GLY A 1 -0.20 -2.82 8.47
N ASP A 2 -0.46 -3.56 7.41
CA ASP A 2 -1.76 -4.06 6.97
C ASP A 2 -2.66 -4.68 8.06
N HIS A 3 -2.11 -5.28 9.12
CA HIS A 3 -2.87 -5.80 10.27
C HIS A 3 -3.13 -4.77 11.40
N ASP A 4 -2.67 -3.52 11.27
CA ASP A 4 -3.02 -2.46 12.22
C ASP A 4 -4.51 -2.10 12.10
N THR A 5 -5.23 -2.14 13.22
CA THR A 5 -6.66 -1.82 13.29
C THR A 5 -6.94 -0.41 13.79
N VAL A 6 -5.97 0.27 14.40
CA VAL A 6 -6.11 1.66 14.87
C VAL A 6 -5.97 2.63 13.71
N VAL A 7 -4.98 2.41 12.83
CA VAL A 7 -4.82 3.15 11.57
C VAL A 7 -4.70 2.15 10.40
N PRO A 8 -5.84 1.66 9.86
CA PRO A 8 -5.81 0.59 8.88
C PRO A 8 -5.28 1.07 7.53
N PHE A 9 -4.49 0.22 6.87
CA PHE A 9 -3.90 0.47 5.55
C PHE A 9 -4.93 0.93 4.49
N VAL A 10 -6.16 0.41 4.55
CA VAL A 10 -7.26 0.80 3.63
C VAL A 10 -7.60 2.29 3.72
N GLY A 11 -7.49 2.88 4.92
CA GLY A 11 -7.70 4.32 5.14
C GLY A 11 -6.66 5.14 4.39
N THR A 12 -5.38 4.82 4.59
CA THR A 12 -4.26 5.44 3.88
C THR A 12 -4.40 5.28 2.37
N ARG A 13 -4.76 4.09 1.88
CA ARG A 13 -4.96 3.85 0.44
C ARG A 13 -6.05 4.74 -0.15
N ARG A 14 -7.18 4.92 0.54
CA ARG A 14 -8.27 5.81 0.10
C ARG A 14 -7.86 7.28 0.13
N TRP A 15 -7.15 7.69 1.18
CA TRP A 15 -6.66 9.06 1.31
C TRP A 15 -5.69 9.42 0.17
N VAL A 16 -4.70 8.57 -0.11
CA VAL A 16 -3.76 8.82 -1.22
C VAL A 16 -4.47 8.84 -2.57
N ALA A 17 -5.43 7.93 -2.79
CA ALA A 17 -6.24 7.93 -4.02
C ALA A 17 -7.05 9.22 -4.21
N SER A 18 -7.48 9.87 -3.12
CA SER A 18 -8.24 11.14 -3.17
C SER A 18 -7.43 12.32 -3.73
N LEU A 19 -6.10 12.22 -3.76
CA LEU A 19 -5.22 13.24 -4.30
C LEU A 19 -5.25 13.30 -5.84
N ASN A 20 -5.85 12.30 -6.50
CA ASN A 20 -6.08 12.26 -7.95
C ASN A 20 -4.82 12.44 -8.82
N TYR A 21 -3.69 11.89 -8.38
CA TYR A 21 -2.49 11.79 -9.19
C TYR A 21 -2.56 10.63 -10.19
N THR A 22 -1.84 10.76 -11.30
CA THR A 22 -1.69 9.69 -12.29
C THR A 22 -0.81 8.57 -11.73
N VAL A 23 -1.26 7.33 -11.85
CA VAL A 23 -0.43 6.14 -11.53
C VAL A 23 0.55 5.92 -12.67
N ASN A 24 1.84 6.11 -12.41
CA ASN A 24 2.92 5.87 -13.37
C ASN A 24 3.46 4.43 -13.29
N ASP A 25 3.38 3.79 -12.13
CA ASP A 25 3.79 2.41 -11.90
C ASP A 25 2.75 1.71 -11.01
N ALA A 26 2.29 0.55 -11.47
CA ALA A 26 1.24 -0.19 -10.78
C ALA A 26 1.78 -0.92 -9.55
N TRP A 27 0.90 -1.17 -8.58
CA TRP A 27 1.25 -1.94 -7.40
C TRP A 27 1.77 -3.33 -7.78
N ARG A 28 2.89 -3.72 -7.16
CA ARG A 28 3.48 -5.06 -7.25
C ARG A 28 4.01 -5.44 -5.88
N SER A 29 4.10 -6.74 -5.64
CA SER A 29 4.81 -7.21 -4.46
C SER A 29 6.29 -6.85 -4.52
N TRP A 30 6.89 -6.69 -3.36
CA TRP A 30 8.32 -6.60 -3.15
C TRP A 30 8.79 -7.74 -2.25
N TRP A 31 10.06 -8.10 -2.45
CA TRP A 31 10.67 -9.26 -1.85
C TRP A 31 11.76 -8.83 -0.88
N ALA A 32 11.86 -9.52 0.25
CA ALA A 32 12.99 -9.44 1.18
C ALA A 32 13.31 -10.86 1.65
N ASP A 33 14.61 -11.19 1.71
CA ASP A 33 15.10 -12.50 2.16
C ASP A 33 14.41 -13.71 1.49
N GLY A 34 14.10 -13.57 0.19
CA GLY A 34 13.44 -14.62 -0.60
C GLY A 34 11.95 -14.80 -0.31
N GLN A 35 11.34 -13.91 0.48
CA GLN A 35 9.92 -13.94 0.81
C GLN A 35 9.22 -12.65 0.36
N ILE A 36 7.91 -12.71 0.18
CA ILE A 36 7.08 -11.53 -0.08
C ILE A 36 6.96 -10.76 1.23
N ALA A 37 7.41 -9.51 1.23
CA ALA A 37 7.39 -8.65 2.41
C ALA A 37 6.31 -7.56 2.32
N GLY A 38 5.75 -7.34 1.13
CA GLY A 38 4.57 -6.51 0.88
C GLY A 38 4.42 -6.23 -0.59
#